data_AF-A0AAI8VPE4-F1
#
_entry.id   AF-A0AAI8VPE4-F1
#
_cell.length_a   1.000
_cell.length_b   1.000
_cell.length_c   1.000
_cell.angle_alpha   90.00
_cell.angle_beta   90.00
_cell.angle_gamma   90.00
#
_symmetry.space_group_name_H-M   'P 1'
#
loop_
_entity.id
_entity.type
_entity.pdbx_description
1 polymer ?
#
loop_
_entity_poly.entity_id
_entity_poly.type
_entity_poly.pdbx_seq_one_letter_code
_entity_poly.pdbx_strand_id
1 'polypeptide(L)'
;MGDLPPEQPQLPNRVRKPRQSPNRARKQRQQAERKEQKEQEAKPLDKEEMLREFLAISDQGLSPLSPLSSAFRVEIARAGGTANMSKPRESDDMGLKAPFFVSSGQCWEKKPLSTDEFLDDLLDGFSKQKTQIYKRGIGHFPCESAPITQVLKQLWFPDPESTFYAVNMEAKSAVMRIPECLYGIYNLDPKDIKTTTNITPQFSFVDIHVDHGRHGLTALSEDCVKLWALYPLSDYNKAKLSEVYNKNSLFIALQGRLEKGEFCIQTAAEALYLPPGYIHATVTLRGGLTPGIQFTNA
;
A
#
# COMPACT_ATOMS: atom_id res chain seq x y z
N MET A 1 98.07 -22.96 -10.91
CA MET A 1 96.96 -22.82 -9.94
C MET A 1 96.26 -21.54 -10.29
N GLY A 2 95.08 -21.62 -10.91
CA GLY A 2 94.28 -20.46 -11.28
C GLY A 2 93.06 -20.38 -10.38
N ASP A 3 92.91 -19.26 -9.69
CA ASP A 3 91.80 -19.01 -8.77
C ASP A 3 90.51 -18.74 -9.54
N LEU A 4 89.47 -19.52 -9.23
CA LEU A 4 88.11 -19.31 -9.71
C LEU A 4 87.44 -18.20 -8.89
N PRO A 5 86.63 -17.32 -9.52
CA PRO A 5 85.94 -16.25 -8.82
C PRO A 5 84.72 -16.78 -8.04
N PRO A 6 84.30 -16.07 -6.97
CA PRO A 6 83.25 -16.52 -6.08
C PRO A 6 81.85 -16.39 -6.71
N GLU A 7 81.01 -17.42 -6.49
CA GLU A 7 79.59 -17.43 -6.84
C GLU A 7 78.81 -16.33 -6.10
N GLN A 8 78.04 -15.54 -6.85
CA GLN A 8 77.12 -14.56 -6.28
C GLN A 8 75.80 -15.22 -5.86
N PRO A 9 75.23 -14.84 -4.70
CA PRO A 9 73.98 -15.40 -4.19
C PRO A 9 72.77 -14.95 -5.01
N GLN A 10 71.96 -15.91 -5.45
CA GLN A 10 70.70 -15.68 -6.16
C GLN A 10 69.65 -15.08 -5.21
N LEU A 11 69.10 -13.91 -5.57
CA LEU A 11 68.03 -13.24 -4.84
C LEU A 11 66.68 -13.98 -5.00
N PRO A 12 65.86 -14.07 -3.95
CA PRO A 12 64.60 -14.79 -3.98
C PRO A 12 63.56 -14.09 -4.87
N ASN A 13 62.88 -14.90 -5.71
CA ASN A 13 61.80 -14.48 -6.59
C ASN A 13 60.66 -13.81 -5.80
N ARG A 14 60.58 -12.47 -5.89
CA ARG A 14 59.43 -11.69 -5.40
C ARG A 14 58.18 -12.03 -6.22
N VAL A 15 57.28 -12.81 -5.64
CA VAL A 15 55.92 -13.04 -6.15
C VAL A 15 55.21 -11.69 -6.22
N ARG A 16 55.04 -11.15 -7.44
CA ARG A 16 54.28 -9.92 -7.68
C ARG A 16 52.81 -10.19 -7.37
N LYS A 17 52.30 -9.59 -6.28
CA LYS A 17 50.85 -9.57 -6.00
C LYS A 17 50.11 -9.00 -7.21
N PRO A 18 49.01 -9.64 -7.66
CA PRO A 18 48.27 -9.19 -8.82
C PRO A 18 47.77 -7.75 -8.60
N ARG A 19 48.17 -6.85 -9.50
CA ARG A 19 47.68 -5.47 -9.51
C ARG A 19 46.17 -5.50 -9.72
N GLN A 20 45.40 -5.19 -8.67
CA GLN A 20 43.98 -4.96 -8.80
C GLN A 20 43.75 -3.84 -9.82
N SER A 21 42.91 -4.09 -10.83
CA SER A 21 42.73 -3.13 -11.91
C SER A 21 42.09 -1.83 -11.37
N PRO A 22 42.56 -0.66 -11.81
CA PRO A 22 42.00 0.64 -11.42
C PRO A 22 40.48 0.76 -11.61
N ASN A 23 39.92 -0.02 -12.54
CA ASN A 23 38.50 -0.05 -12.85
C ASN A 23 37.63 -0.68 -11.74
N ARG A 24 38.18 -1.59 -10.92
CA ARG A 24 37.42 -2.23 -9.85
C ARG A 24 37.19 -1.28 -8.66
N ALA A 25 38.22 -0.53 -8.29
CA ALA A 25 38.13 0.48 -7.23
C ALA A 25 37.18 1.63 -7.61
N ARG A 26 37.19 2.06 -8.88
CA ARG A 26 36.28 3.10 -9.39
C ARG A 26 34.81 2.65 -9.37
N LYS A 27 34.52 1.40 -9.78
CA LYS A 27 33.16 0.84 -9.70
C LYS A 27 32.66 0.73 -8.26
N GLN A 28 33.53 0.33 -7.32
CA GLN A 28 33.16 0.21 -5.90
C GLN A 28 32.88 1.58 -5.28
N ARG A 29 33.67 2.62 -5.59
CA ARG A 29 33.37 4.00 -5.16
C ARG A 29 32.05 4.52 -5.73
N GLN A 30 31.80 4.34 -7.02
CA GLN A 30 30.54 4.77 -7.63
C GLN A 30 29.32 4.04 -7.06
N GLN A 31 29.45 2.76 -6.68
CA GLN A 31 28.38 2.04 -5.98
C GLN A 31 28.17 2.53 -4.54
N ALA A 32 29.25 2.84 -3.82
CA ALA A 32 29.16 3.38 -2.46
C ALA A 32 28.55 4.79 -2.45
N GLU A 33 28.97 5.68 -3.36
CA GLU A 33 28.44 7.04 -3.50
C GLU A 33 26.94 7.04 -3.88
N ARG A 34 26.51 6.13 -4.77
CA ARG A 34 25.09 5.95 -5.09
C ARG A 34 24.27 5.41 -3.92
N LYS A 35 24.90 4.59 -3.06
CA LYS A 35 24.25 4.02 -1.87
C LYS A 35 24.12 5.09 -0.79
N GLU A 36 25.17 5.87 -0.54
CA GLU A 36 25.14 7.03 0.38
C GLU A 36 24.15 8.11 -0.09
N GLN A 37 24.09 8.41 -1.39
CA GLN A 37 23.09 9.35 -1.92
C GLN A 37 21.65 8.84 -1.72
N LYS A 38 21.40 7.54 -1.96
CA LYS A 38 20.09 6.93 -1.67
C LYS A 38 19.75 6.88 -0.18
N GLU A 39 20.74 6.69 0.69
CA GLU A 39 20.55 6.69 2.14
C GLU A 39 20.40 8.11 2.71
N GLN A 40 20.98 9.14 2.08
CA GLN A 40 20.86 10.55 2.48
C GLN A 40 19.59 11.23 1.95
N GLU A 41 18.96 10.72 0.87
CA GLU A 41 17.72 11.28 0.32
C GLU A 41 16.43 10.69 0.91
N ALA A 42 16.49 9.53 1.58
CA ALA A 42 15.33 8.91 2.19
C ALA A 42 15.01 9.57 3.56
N LYS A 43 14.47 10.80 3.52
CA LYS A 43 13.74 11.32 4.69
C LYS A 43 12.68 10.29 5.08
N PRO A 44 12.59 9.88 6.36
CA PRO A 44 11.55 8.96 6.79
C PRO A 44 10.18 9.52 6.40
N LEU A 45 9.36 8.65 5.82
CA LEU A 45 8.01 8.97 5.37
C LEU A 45 7.17 9.47 6.56
N ASP A 46 6.91 10.77 6.63
CA ASP A 46 6.08 11.34 7.69
C ASP A 46 4.60 11.23 7.30
N LYS A 47 4.00 10.10 7.70
CA LYS A 47 2.59 9.82 7.44
C LYS A 47 1.64 10.79 8.13
N GLU A 48 2.06 11.40 9.25
CA GLU A 48 1.28 12.38 10.00
C GLU A 48 1.32 13.75 9.32
N GLU A 49 2.45 14.13 8.73
CA GLU A 49 2.56 15.32 7.87
C GLU A 49 1.61 15.22 6.67
N MET A 50 1.60 14.08 5.96
CA MET A 50 0.70 13.86 4.83
C MET A 50 -0.78 13.91 5.24
N LEU A 51 -1.14 13.33 6.39
CA LEU A 51 -2.49 13.45 6.93
C LEU A 51 -2.81 14.92 7.22
N ARG A 52 -1.92 15.64 7.87
CA ARG A 52 -2.11 17.06 8.22
C ARG A 52 -2.30 17.91 6.98
N GLU A 53 -1.49 17.72 5.93
CA GLU A 53 -1.64 18.41 4.65
C GLU A 53 -3.01 18.13 4.02
N PHE A 54 -3.44 16.86 4.00
CA PHE A 54 -4.75 16.49 3.49
C PHE A 54 -5.89 17.14 4.28
N LEU A 55 -5.85 17.10 5.63
CA LEU A 55 -6.88 17.69 6.49
C LEU A 55 -6.85 19.23 6.52
N ALA A 56 -5.72 19.84 6.10
CA ALA A 56 -5.56 21.28 5.99
C ALA A 56 -6.14 21.84 4.68
N ILE A 57 -6.56 21.00 3.72
CA ILE A 57 -7.27 21.43 2.52
C ILE A 57 -8.55 22.16 2.95
N SER A 58 -8.50 23.50 2.87
CA SER A 58 -9.51 24.36 3.46
C SER A 58 -10.82 24.34 2.69
N ASP A 59 -11.93 24.54 3.40
CA ASP A 59 -13.26 24.76 2.80
C ASP A 59 -13.42 26.14 2.15
N GLN A 60 -12.42 27.01 2.31
CA GLN A 60 -12.39 28.34 1.70
C GLN A 60 -11.77 28.32 0.30
N GLY A 61 -11.16 27.20 -0.11
CA GLY A 61 -10.59 27.02 -1.44
C GLY A 61 -11.58 26.37 -2.39
N LEU A 62 -11.50 26.69 -3.68
CA LEU A 62 -12.18 26.00 -4.77
C LEU A 62 -11.65 24.56 -4.99
N SER A 63 -10.99 23.96 -3.99
CA SER A 63 -10.39 22.64 -4.16
C SER A 63 -11.48 21.57 -4.24
N PRO A 64 -11.46 20.71 -5.27
CA PRO A 64 -12.38 19.57 -5.40
C PRO A 64 -12.22 18.53 -4.28
N LEU A 65 -11.18 18.65 -3.45
CA LEU A 65 -10.91 17.78 -2.31
C LEU A 65 -11.50 18.31 -1.00
N SER A 66 -11.90 19.58 -0.92
CA SER A 66 -12.41 20.17 0.32
C SER A 66 -13.56 19.37 0.93
N PRO A 67 -14.61 18.97 0.19
CA PRO A 67 -15.73 18.22 0.79
C PRO A 67 -15.28 16.89 1.41
N LEU A 68 -14.34 16.20 0.76
CA LEU A 68 -13.82 14.93 1.24
C LEU A 68 -12.90 15.11 2.45
N SER A 69 -11.97 16.06 2.37
CA SER A 69 -11.06 16.40 3.47
C SER A 69 -11.84 16.85 4.71
N SER A 70 -12.84 17.71 4.54
CA SER A 70 -13.71 18.19 5.61
C SER A 70 -14.49 17.06 6.27
N ALA A 71 -15.03 16.13 5.47
CA ALA A 71 -15.69 14.94 6.00
C ALA A 71 -14.75 14.09 6.86
N PHE A 72 -13.55 13.76 6.35
CA PHE A 72 -12.54 13.02 7.13
C PHE A 72 -12.13 13.77 8.41
N ARG A 73 -11.89 15.08 8.32
CA ARG A 73 -11.52 15.91 9.47
C ARG A 73 -12.57 15.84 10.59
N VAL A 74 -13.85 15.95 10.23
CA VAL A 74 -14.95 15.88 11.19
C VAL A 74 -15.05 14.48 11.79
N GLU A 75 -14.98 13.43 10.99
CA GLU A 75 -15.13 12.07 11.51
C GLU A 75 -13.93 11.63 12.36
N ILE A 76 -12.70 12.00 11.98
CA ILE A 76 -11.50 11.76 12.79
C ILE A 76 -11.63 12.48 14.13
N ALA A 77 -12.09 13.75 14.14
CA ALA A 77 -12.31 14.49 15.38
C ALA A 77 -13.36 13.82 16.27
N ARG A 78 -14.45 13.31 15.68
CA ARG A 78 -15.50 12.55 16.39
C ARG A 78 -15.01 11.22 16.95
N ALA A 79 -14.08 10.56 16.25
CA ALA A 79 -13.43 9.33 16.71
C ALA A 79 -12.37 9.58 17.81
N GLY A 80 -12.01 10.84 18.08
CA GLY A 80 -10.97 11.20 19.04
C GLY A 80 -9.54 11.18 18.46
N GLY A 81 -9.40 11.16 17.13
CA GLY A 81 -8.11 11.12 16.43
C GLY A 81 -7.93 9.87 15.56
N THR A 82 -6.70 9.62 15.14
CA THR A 82 -6.32 8.38 14.46
C THR A 82 -6.02 7.28 15.47
N ALA A 83 -6.50 6.08 15.19
CA ALA A 83 -6.26 4.88 15.96
C ALA A 83 -4.91 4.26 15.59
N ASN A 84 -4.18 3.82 16.60
CA ASN A 84 -3.04 2.93 16.44
C ASN A 84 -3.56 1.47 16.53
N MET A 85 -3.84 0.88 15.37
CA MET A 85 -4.38 -0.49 15.29
C MET A 85 -3.25 -1.52 15.43
N SER A 86 -2.71 -1.67 16.63
CA SER A 86 -1.74 -2.73 16.92
C SER A 86 -2.41 -4.11 17.02
N LYS A 87 -1.57 -5.15 16.97
CA LYS A 87 -1.85 -6.61 16.98
C LYS A 87 -3.16 -7.06 17.65
N PRO A 88 -3.70 -8.23 17.25
CA PRO A 88 -4.83 -8.85 17.92
C PRO A 88 -4.65 -8.86 19.43
N ARG A 89 -5.67 -8.42 20.18
CA ARG A 89 -5.64 -8.53 21.64
C ARG A 89 -5.73 -10.02 21.99
N GLU A 90 -4.65 -10.58 22.55
CA GLU A 90 -4.54 -11.99 22.93
C GLU A 90 -5.64 -12.44 23.92
N SER A 91 -6.29 -11.50 24.62
CA SER A 91 -7.34 -11.75 25.60
C SER A 91 -8.76 -11.85 25.04
N ASP A 92 -8.96 -11.56 23.74
CA ASP A 92 -10.28 -11.69 23.15
C ASP A 92 -10.48 -13.15 22.73
N ASP A 93 -10.93 -13.96 23.70
CA ASP A 93 -11.36 -15.37 23.61
C ASP A 93 -12.53 -15.60 22.59
N MET A 94 -12.82 -14.59 21.78
CA MET A 94 -13.98 -14.42 20.91
C MET A 94 -13.62 -13.80 19.55
N GLY A 95 -12.43 -14.14 19.03
CA GLY A 95 -12.09 -14.05 17.61
C GLY A 95 -11.77 -12.64 17.09
N LEU A 96 -11.00 -12.59 16.02
CA LEU A 96 -10.58 -11.39 15.30
C LEU A 96 -11.77 -10.62 14.68
N LYS A 97 -12.54 -9.95 15.53
CA LYS A 97 -13.75 -9.20 15.16
C LYS A 97 -13.48 -7.73 14.85
N ALA A 98 -12.22 -7.32 14.89
CA ALA A 98 -11.80 -5.95 14.61
C ALA A 98 -10.66 -5.92 13.59
N PRO A 99 -10.53 -4.82 12.82
CA PRO A 99 -9.40 -4.59 11.94
C PRO A 99 -8.11 -4.45 12.75
N PHE A 100 -6.99 -4.90 12.19
CA PHE A 100 -5.68 -4.72 12.82
C PHE A 100 -4.57 -4.74 11.80
N PHE A 101 -3.41 -4.16 12.16
CA PHE A 101 -2.21 -4.26 11.37
C PHE A 101 -1.37 -5.49 11.72
N VAL A 102 -0.79 -6.08 10.69
CA VAL A 102 0.33 -7.03 10.78
C VAL A 102 1.51 -6.49 10.00
N SER A 103 2.69 -7.08 10.19
CA SER A 103 3.84 -6.71 9.35
C SER A 103 3.57 -7.14 7.91
N SER A 104 3.73 -6.21 6.96
CA SER A 104 3.56 -6.49 5.53
C SER A 104 4.43 -7.67 5.08
N GLY A 105 5.64 -7.82 5.62
CA GLY A 105 6.55 -8.95 5.30
C GLY A 105 6.00 -10.34 5.63
N GLN A 106 5.00 -10.45 6.51
CA GLN A 106 4.33 -11.72 6.82
C GLN A 106 3.27 -12.11 5.78
N CYS A 107 2.87 -11.17 4.92
CA CYS A 107 1.76 -11.32 3.98
C CYS A 107 2.20 -11.65 2.56
N TRP A 108 3.48 -11.96 2.35
CA TRP A 108 4.04 -12.26 1.05
C TRP A 108 4.63 -13.68 1.01
N GLU A 109 4.41 -14.41 -0.09
CA GLU A 109 5.06 -15.71 -0.31
C GLU A 109 6.57 -15.56 -0.51
N LYS A 110 6.96 -14.49 -1.22
CA LYS A 110 8.35 -14.09 -1.47
C LYS A 110 8.53 -12.64 -1.01
N LYS A 111 9.74 -12.09 -1.06
CA LYS A 111 9.92 -10.66 -0.80
C LYS A 111 9.02 -9.85 -1.76
N PRO A 112 8.32 -8.80 -1.29
CA PRO A 112 7.57 -7.91 -2.16
C PRO A 112 8.46 -7.32 -3.25
N LEU A 113 7.90 -7.17 -4.45
CA LEU A 113 8.53 -6.51 -5.58
C LEU A 113 8.72 -5.00 -5.30
N SER A 114 9.72 -4.39 -5.93
CA SER A 114 9.77 -2.92 -6.01
C SER A 114 8.58 -2.38 -6.81
N THR A 115 8.26 -1.10 -6.67
CA THR A 115 7.10 -0.50 -7.38
C THR A 115 7.25 -0.67 -8.90
N ASP A 116 8.45 -0.49 -9.45
CA ASP A 116 8.71 -0.63 -10.89
C ASP A 116 8.54 -2.10 -11.35
N GLU A 117 9.13 -3.06 -10.64
CA GLU A 117 8.97 -4.49 -10.96
C GLU A 117 7.51 -4.94 -10.86
N PHE A 118 6.77 -4.40 -9.90
CA PHE A 118 5.36 -4.71 -9.71
C PHE A 118 4.51 -4.08 -10.83
N LEU A 119 4.78 -2.84 -11.23
CA LEU A 119 4.12 -2.22 -12.38
C LEU A 119 4.36 -3.02 -13.66
N ASP A 120 5.60 -3.45 -13.92
CA ASP A 120 5.91 -4.28 -15.09
C ASP A 120 5.11 -5.60 -15.07
N ASP A 121 5.03 -6.29 -13.93
CA ASP A 121 4.25 -7.52 -13.76
C ASP A 121 2.74 -7.30 -13.98
N LEU A 122 2.19 -6.18 -13.49
CA LEU A 122 0.78 -5.82 -13.68
C LEU A 122 0.46 -5.48 -15.14
N LEU A 123 1.37 -4.80 -15.83
CA LEU A 123 1.18 -4.41 -17.23
C LEU A 123 1.31 -5.61 -18.17
N ASP A 124 2.17 -6.58 -17.86
CA ASP A 124 2.24 -7.86 -18.57
C ASP A 124 0.98 -8.73 -18.35
N GLY A 125 0.29 -8.53 -17.22
CA GLY A 125 -1.00 -9.15 -16.90
C GLY A 125 -2.24 -8.36 -17.33
N PHE A 126 -2.07 -7.17 -17.91
CA PHE A 126 -3.18 -6.24 -18.11
C PHE A 126 -4.24 -6.76 -19.09
N SER A 127 -5.50 -6.77 -18.63
CA SER A 127 -6.67 -7.09 -19.43
C SER A 127 -7.73 -6.02 -19.25
N LYS A 128 -8.19 -5.43 -20.36
CA LYS A 128 -9.29 -4.45 -20.38
C LYS A 128 -10.61 -5.02 -19.88
N GLN A 129 -10.82 -6.33 -20.03
CA GLN A 129 -12.06 -7.00 -19.63
C GLN A 129 -12.12 -7.23 -18.11
N LYS A 130 -10.96 -7.35 -17.45
CA LYS A 130 -10.86 -7.63 -16.02
C LYS A 130 -10.58 -6.39 -15.19
N THR A 131 -9.84 -5.44 -15.76
CA THR A 131 -9.45 -4.21 -15.07
C THR A 131 -10.59 -3.21 -15.12
N GLN A 132 -10.96 -2.68 -13.97
CA GLN A 132 -11.95 -1.61 -13.88
C GLN A 132 -11.23 -0.32 -13.51
N ILE A 133 -11.53 0.75 -14.26
CA ILE A 133 -10.98 2.07 -13.98
C ILE A 133 -12.11 2.94 -13.46
N TYR A 134 -11.86 3.65 -12.38
CA TYR A 134 -12.83 4.53 -11.73
C TYR A 134 -12.29 5.95 -11.70
N LYS A 135 -13.20 6.91 -11.58
CA LYS A 135 -12.90 8.31 -11.33
C LYS A 135 -13.43 8.71 -9.96
N ARG A 136 -12.63 9.43 -9.17
CA ARG A 136 -13.09 9.96 -7.87
C ARG A 136 -14.37 10.76 -8.03
N GLY A 137 -15.33 10.54 -7.12
CA GLY A 137 -16.63 11.22 -7.11
C GLY A 137 -17.69 10.56 -8.01
N ILE A 138 -17.30 9.58 -8.83
CA ILE A 138 -18.18 8.79 -9.71
C ILE A 138 -18.04 7.31 -9.31
N GLY A 139 -18.13 7.02 -8.01
CA GLY A 139 -17.64 5.77 -7.41
C GLY A 139 -18.44 4.50 -7.71
N HIS A 140 -19.60 4.60 -8.35
CA HIS A 140 -20.50 3.43 -8.52
C HIS A 140 -20.30 2.69 -9.84
N PHE A 141 -19.71 3.31 -10.85
CA PHE A 141 -19.60 2.73 -12.18
C PHE A 141 -18.19 2.90 -12.74
N PRO A 142 -17.57 1.83 -13.27
CA PRO A 142 -16.33 1.94 -14.02
C PRO A 142 -16.47 2.92 -15.19
N CYS A 143 -15.43 3.70 -15.44
CA CYS A 143 -15.30 4.54 -16.61
C CYS A 143 -15.00 3.66 -17.84
N GLU A 144 -15.99 3.48 -18.71
CA GLU A 144 -15.89 2.57 -19.88
C GLU A 144 -14.77 2.95 -20.86
N SER A 145 -14.43 4.24 -20.96
CA SER A 145 -13.49 4.78 -21.96
C SER A 145 -12.16 5.26 -21.39
N ALA A 146 -11.95 5.19 -20.07
CA ALA A 146 -10.73 5.70 -19.46
C ALA A 146 -9.53 4.79 -19.77
N PRO A 147 -8.44 5.30 -20.37
CA PRO A 147 -7.26 4.48 -20.64
C PRO A 147 -6.43 4.29 -19.37
N ILE A 148 -5.82 3.10 -19.19
CA ILE A 148 -4.93 2.82 -18.05
C ILE A 148 -3.75 3.80 -17.96
N THR A 149 -3.30 4.33 -19.09
CA THR A 149 -2.24 5.36 -19.15
C THR A 149 -2.61 6.63 -18.38
N GLN A 150 -3.89 6.95 -18.25
CA GLN A 150 -4.36 8.08 -17.45
C GLN A 150 -4.12 7.83 -15.94
N VAL A 151 -4.35 6.60 -15.47
CA VAL A 151 -4.06 6.19 -14.10
C VAL A 151 -2.56 6.19 -13.85
N LEU A 152 -1.78 5.58 -14.75
CA LEU A 152 -0.32 5.48 -14.61
C LEU A 152 0.34 6.85 -14.55
N LYS A 153 -0.04 7.79 -15.43
CA LYS A 153 0.49 9.16 -15.41
C LYS A 153 0.30 9.82 -14.04
N GLN A 154 -0.83 9.56 -13.38
CA GLN A 154 -1.15 10.18 -12.10
C GLN A 154 -0.37 9.61 -10.91
N LEU A 155 0.34 8.48 -11.06
CA LEU A 155 1.28 8.03 -10.03
C LEU A 155 2.42 9.04 -9.82
N TRP A 156 2.89 9.67 -10.89
CA TRP A 156 3.96 10.68 -10.83
C TRP A 156 3.44 12.12 -10.86
N PHE A 157 2.29 12.34 -11.50
CA PHE A 157 1.68 13.66 -11.61
C PHE A 157 0.23 13.62 -11.10
N PRO A 158 0.03 13.57 -9.77
CA PRO A 158 -1.30 13.56 -9.18
C PRO A 158 -2.14 14.74 -9.66
N ASP A 159 -3.40 14.46 -9.99
CA ASP A 159 -4.37 15.46 -10.42
C ASP A 159 -5.52 15.50 -9.43
N PRO A 160 -5.60 16.50 -8.53
CA PRO A 160 -6.67 16.61 -7.58
C PRO A 160 -8.01 16.97 -8.24
N GLU A 161 -8.09 17.45 -9.48
CA GLU A 161 -9.36 17.76 -10.17
C GLU A 161 -10.00 16.52 -10.80
N SER A 162 -9.16 15.58 -11.24
CA SER A 162 -9.61 14.48 -12.08
C SER A 162 -8.84 13.20 -11.78
N THR A 163 -8.93 12.71 -10.55
CA THR A 163 -8.18 11.51 -10.13
C THR A 163 -8.85 10.22 -10.63
N PHE A 164 -8.08 9.39 -11.34
CA PHE A 164 -8.46 8.06 -11.79
C PHE A 164 -7.67 7.00 -11.04
N TYR A 165 -8.28 5.85 -10.82
CA TYR A 165 -7.62 4.69 -10.23
C TYR A 165 -8.08 3.41 -10.90
N ALA A 166 -7.22 2.40 -10.91
CA ALA A 166 -7.53 1.09 -11.46
C ALA A 166 -7.65 0.08 -10.33
N VAL A 167 -8.60 -0.84 -10.44
CA VAL A 167 -8.81 -1.92 -9.46
C VAL A 167 -8.86 -3.27 -10.14
N ASN A 168 -8.69 -4.32 -9.33
CA ASN A 168 -8.81 -5.72 -9.76
C ASN A 168 -7.79 -6.13 -10.82
N MET A 169 -6.59 -5.53 -10.82
CA MET A 169 -5.50 -5.95 -11.70
C MET A 169 -4.84 -7.21 -11.14
N GLU A 170 -4.57 -8.18 -12.00
CA GLU A 170 -3.94 -9.45 -11.60
C GLU A 170 -2.43 -9.34 -11.77
N ALA A 171 -1.69 -9.54 -10.68
CA ALA A 171 -0.24 -9.71 -10.70
C ALA A 171 0.09 -11.20 -10.83
N LYS A 172 1.09 -11.55 -11.64
CA LYS A 172 1.55 -12.94 -11.82
C LYS A 172 2.59 -13.32 -10.77
N SER A 173 3.44 -12.38 -10.40
CA SER A 173 4.64 -12.62 -9.59
C SER A 173 4.51 -12.14 -8.15
N ALA A 174 3.71 -11.09 -7.92
CA ALA A 174 3.46 -10.54 -6.58
C ALA A 174 2.31 -11.29 -5.88
N VAL A 175 2.63 -12.48 -5.33
CA VAL A 175 1.66 -13.33 -4.64
C VAL A 175 1.67 -13.04 -3.14
N MET A 176 0.53 -12.57 -2.63
CA MET A 176 0.26 -12.44 -1.21
C MET A 176 -0.19 -13.77 -0.62
N ARG A 177 0.13 -13.96 0.66
CA ARG A 177 -0.34 -15.06 1.49
C ARG A 177 -1.01 -14.53 2.76
N ILE A 178 -1.78 -15.39 3.39
CA ILE A 178 -2.34 -15.11 4.71
C ILE A 178 -1.19 -15.18 5.75
N PRO A 179 -1.08 -14.24 6.71
CA PRO A 179 -0.08 -14.30 7.77
C PRO A 179 -0.36 -15.42 8.78
N GLU A 180 0.71 -15.95 9.40
CA GLU A 180 0.65 -17.05 10.38
C GLU A 180 -0.31 -16.84 11.55
N CYS A 181 -0.46 -15.60 12.00
CA CYS A 181 -1.39 -15.26 13.07
C CYS A 181 -2.88 -15.52 12.71
N LEU A 182 -3.20 -15.75 11.43
CA LEU A 182 -4.56 -16.04 10.96
C LEU A 182 -4.80 -17.55 10.67
N TYR A 183 -3.75 -18.34 10.42
CA TYR A 183 -3.87 -19.74 9.99
C TYR A 183 -4.44 -20.69 11.07
N GLY A 184 -4.42 -20.31 12.35
CA GLY A 184 -5.02 -21.09 13.44
C GLY A 184 -6.47 -20.72 13.77
N ILE A 185 -7.00 -19.68 13.13
CA ILE A 185 -8.30 -19.08 13.48
C ILE A 185 -9.35 -19.44 12.43
N TYR A 186 -8.92 -19.60 11.18
CA TYR A 186 -9.80 -19.87 10.05
C TYR A 186 -9.42 -21.19 9.40
N ASN A 187 -10.42 -22.00 9.08
CA ASN A 187 -10.25 -23.12 8.17
C ASN A 187 -10.23 -22.52 6.76
N LEU A 188 -9.07 -22.47 6.12
CA LEU A 188 -8.87 -21.74 4.87
C LEU A 188 -8.78 -22.73 3.71
N ASP A 189 -9.48 -22.48 2.60
CA ASP A 189 -9.18 -23.13 1.33
C ASP A 189 -8.10 -22.32 0.58
N PRO A 190 -6.86 -22.84 0.44
CA PRO A 190 -5.78 -22.12 -0.24
C PRO A 190 -6.08 -21.84 -1.72
N LYS A 191 -7.00 -22.59 -2.36
CA LYS A 191 -7.28 -22.47 -3.79
C LYS A 191 -8.07 -21.22 -4.15
N ASP A 192 -8.69 -20.57 -3.17
CA ASP A 192 -9.51 -19.37 -3.37
C ASP A 192 -8.73 -18.07 -3.13
N ILE A 193 -7.47 -18.15 -2.70
CA ILE A 193 -6.66 -16.97 -2.40
C ILE A 193 -6.03 -16.44 -3.67
N LYS A 194 -6.61 -15.39 -4.21
CA LYS A 194 -6.09 -14.68 -5.38
C LYS A 194 -5.66 -13.27 -5.00
N THR A 195 -4.41 -12.92 -5.34
CA THR A 195 -3.94 -11.55 -5.19
C THR A 195 -4.45 -10.70 -6.34
N THR A 196 -5.21 -9.65 -6.01
CA THR A 196 -5.53 -8.57 -6.93
C THR A 196 -4.87 -7.30 -6.44
N THR A 197 -4.58 -6.38 -7.36
CA THR A 197 -3.88 -5.14 -7.05
C THR A 197 -4.66 -3.96 -7.61
N ASN A 198 -4.73 -2.91 -6.82
CA ASN A 198 -5.25 -1.62 -7.25
C ASN A 198 -4.08 -0.67 -7.51
N ILE A 199 -4.15 0.10 -8.59
CA ILE A 199 -3.27 1.25 -8.82
C ILE A 199 -4.02 2.48 -8.35
N THR A 200 -3.54 3.08 -7.26
CA THR A 200 -4.18 4.23 -6.63
C THR A 200 -3.22 5.39 -6.58
N PRO A 201 -3.28 6.31 -7.56
CA PRO A 201 -2.63 7.62 -7.47
C PRO A 201 -3.00 8.38 -6.19
N GLN A 202 -2.20 9.38 -5.82
CA GLN A 202 -2.54 10.29 -4.74
C GLN A 202 -3.90 10.96 -5.03
N PHE A 203 -4.69 11.16 -3.98
CA PHE A 203 -6.08 11.65 -4.01
C PHE A 203 -7.12 10.66 -4.54
N SER A 204 -6.74 9.41 -4.85
CA SER A 204 -7.70 8.36 -5.15
C SER A 204 -8.56 8.09 -3.92
N PHE A 205 -9.87 7.97 -4.11
CA PHE A 205 -10.83 7.70 -3.05
C PHE A 205 -11.76 6.56 -3.46
N VAL A 206 -11.75 5.51 -2.65
CA VAL A 206 -12.73 4.42 -2.72
C VAL A 206 -13.76 4.71 -1.64
N ASP A 207 -15.00 4.92 -2.08
CA ASP A 207 -16.11 5.32 -1.22
C ASP A 207 -16.52 4.20 -0.24
N ILE A 208 -17.44 4.50 0.67
CA ILE A 208 -17.96 3.55 1.64
C ILE A 208 -18.52 2.30 0.95
N HIS A 209 -18.03 1.12 1.34
CA HIS A 209 -18.54 -0.18 0.90
C HIS A 209 -18.31 -1.29 1.96
N VAL A 210 -18.83 -2.48 1.68
CA VAL A 210 -18.69 -3.70 2.49
C VAL A 210 -18.28 -4.86 1.57
N ASP A 211 -17.27 -5.63 1.96
CA ASP A 211 -16.74 -6.75 1.17
C ASP A 211 -17.58 -8.04 1.29
N HIS A 212 -18.91 -7.93 1.22
CA HIS A 212 -19.87 -9.04 1.10
C HIS A 212 -19.59 -10.28 1.96
N GLY A 213 -19.17 -10.10 3.21
CA GLY A 213 -18.93 -11.21 4.14
C GLY A 213 -17.56 -11.89 4.00
N ARG A 214 -16.65 -11.35 3.19
CA ARG A 214 -15.28 -11.84 3.04
C ARG A 214 -14.33 -11.14 4.00
N HIS A 215 -13.26 -11.84 4.35
CA HIS A 215 -12.09 -11.26 4.97
C HIS A 215 -11.27 -10.55 3.90
N GLY A 216 -10.74 -9.37 4.22
CA GLY A 216 -9.80 -8.63 3.39
C GLY A 216 -8.42 -8.58 4.05
N LEU A 217 -7.37 -8.70 3.26
CA LEU A 217 -6.01 -8.40 3.69
C LEU A 217 -5.36 -7.55 2.60
N THR A 218 -4.92 -6.34 2.94
CA THR A 218 -4.30 -5.41 1.99
C THR A 218 -2.91 -5.02 2.44
N ALA A 219 -1.95 -5.01 1.52
CA ALA A 219 -0.62 -4.45 1.72
C ALA A 219 -0.41 -3.27 0.75
N LEU A 220 0.62 -2.48 0.97
CA LEU A 220 0.96 -1.34 0.10
C LEU A 220 2.37 -1.51 -0.48
N SER A 221 2.61 -0.97 -1.68
CA SER A 221 3.95 -0.89 -2.25
C SER A 221 4.73 0.31 -1.71
N GLU A 222 6.00 0.10 -1.38
CA GLU A 222 7.00 1.14 -1.06
C GLU A 222 6.48 2.36 -0.29
N ASP A 223 6.34 3.51 -0.95
CA ASP A 223 6.00 4.78 -0.28
C ASP A 223 4.49 5.08 -0.28
N CYS A 224 3.66 4.13 -0.71
CA CYS A 224 2.21 4.29 -0.73
C CYS A 224 1.67 4.48 0.70
N VAL A 225 0.78 5.46 0.86
CA VAL A 225 0.14 5.78 2.14
C VAL A 225 -1.35 5.91 1.94
N LYS A 226 -2.12 5.22 2.79
CA LYS A 226 -3.58 5.29 2.80
C LYS A 226 -4.12 5.70 4.15
N LEU A 227 -5.13 6.55 4.13
CA LEU A 227 -6.01 6.78 5.26
C LEU A 227 -7.27 5.94 5.06
N TRP A 228 -7.62 5.18 6.10
CA TRP A 228 -8.81 4.35 6.14
C TRP A 228 -9.83 4.94 7.10
N ALA A 229 -11.10 4.87 6.72
CA ALA A 229 -12.23 5.02 7.63
C ALA A 229 -12.88 3.65 7.79
N LEU A 230 -13.04 3.19 9.03
CA LEU A 230 -13.52 1.86 9.36
C LEU A 230 -14.70 2.00 10.34
N TYR A 231 -15.80 1.31 10.07
CA TYR A 231 -16.96 1.30 10.97
C TYR A 231 -17.49 -0.13 11.08
N PRO A 232 -17.88 -0.57 12.29
CA PRO A 232 -18.55 -1.86 12.42
C PRO A 232 -19.90 -1.81 11.70
N LEU A 233 -20.26 -2.90 11.04
CA LEU A 233 -21.56 -3.09 10.40
C LEU A 233 -22.63 -3.44 11.47
N SER A 234 -22.83 -2.54 12.44
CA SER A 234 -23.93 -2.63 13.41
C SER A 234 -25.28 -2.45 12.70
N ASP A 235 -26.37 -2.90 13.33
CA ASP A 235 -27.71 -2.72 12.74
C ASP A 235 -28.07 -1.24 12.55
N TYR A 236 -27.57 -0.38 13.45
CA TYR A 236 -27.69 1.07 13.30
C TYR A 236 -26.93 1.58 12.06
N ASN A 237 -25.66 1.22 11.89
CA ASN A 237 -24.85 1.65 10.74
C ASN A 237 -25.39 1.08 9.41
N LYS A 238 -25.89 -0.16 9.39
CA LYS A 238 -26.61 -0.75 8.25
C LYS A 238 -27.82 0.08 7.86
N ALA A 239 -28.66 0.45 8.84
CA ALA A 239 -29.83 1.27 8.60
C ALA A 239 -29.44 2.62 7.97
N LYS A 240 -28.41 3.30 8.51
CA LYS A 240 -27.95 4.57 7.96
C LYS A 240 -27.40 4.45 6.55
N LEU A 241 -26.64 3.40 6.24
CA LEU A 241 -26.15 3.13 4.90
C LEU A 241 -27.32 2.90 3.91
N SER A 242 -28.33 2.15 4.33
CA SER A 242 -29.51 1.87 3.48
C SER A 242 -30.29 3.14 3.10
N GLU A 243 -30.35 4.14 3.97
CA GLU A 243 -31.03 5.42 3.71
C GLU A 243 -30.39 6.24 2.58
N VAL A 244 -29.12 5.97 2.25
CA VAL A 244 -28.36 6.76 1.27
C VAL A 244 -27.75 5.94 0.15
N TYR A 245 -28.03 4.63 0.08
CA TYR A 245 -27.38 3.69 -0.84
C TYR A 245 -27.38 4.14 -2.33
N ASN A 246 -28.40 4.89 -2.75
CA ASN A 246 -28.53 5.40 -4.12
C ASN A 246 -27.85 6.76 -4.37
N LYS A 247 -27.11 7.30 -3.39
CA LYS A 247 -26.41 8.58 -3.51
C LYS A 247 -24.96 8.35 -3.95
N ASN A 248 -24.41 9.30 -4.71
CA ASN A 248 -22.97 9.41 -4.90
C ASN A 248 -22.32 9.96 -3.62
N SER A 249 -21.04 9.67 -3.39
CA SER A 249 -20.28 10.19 -2.24
C SER A 249 -20.89 9.80 -0.90
N LEU A 250 -21.10 8.49 -0.70
CA LEU A 250 -21.74 7.91 0.48
C LEU A 250 -21.06 8.34 1.77
N PHE A 251 -19.71 8.37 1.80
CA PHE A 251 -18.95 8.82 2.97
C PHE A 251 -19.33 10.23 3.41
N ILE A 252 -19.42 11.17 2.46
CA ILE A 252 -19.83 12.56 2.73
C ILE A 252 -21.30 12.60 3.17
N ALA A 253 -22.18 11.85 2.51
CA ALA A 253 -23.60 11.78 2.87
C ALA A 253 -23.89 11.15 4.24
N LEU A 254 -22.93 10.39 4.77
CA LEU A 254 -22.97 9.71 6.08
C LEU A 254 -22.17 10.42 7.17
N GLN A 255 -21.55 11.55 6.86
CA GLN A 255 -20.79 12.36 7.81
C GLN A 255 -21.62 12.65 9.06
N GLY A 256 -21.08 12.28 10.21
CA GLY A 256 -21.65 12.47 11.54
C GLY A 256 -22.73 11.48 11.92
N ARG A 257 -23.01 10.48 11.07
CA ARG A 257 -24.19 9.60 11.19
C ARG A 257 -23.84 8.16 11.51
N LEU A 258 -22.63 7.70 11.17
CA LEU A 258 -22.14 6.38 11.57
C LEU A 258 -21.57 6.42 12.99
N GLU A 259 -21.73 5.31 13.71
CA GLU A 259 -21.20 5.15 15.07
C GLU A 259 -19.91 4.32 15.07
N LYS A 260 -19.08 4.53 16.10
CA LYS A 260 -17.87 3.74 16.39
C LYS A 260 -16.88 3.70 15.21
N GLY A 261 -16.69 4.86 14.58
CA GLY A 261 -15.70 5.01 13.53
C GLY A 261 -14.28 4.94 14.07
N GLU A 262 -13.43 4.20 13.37
CA GLU A 262 -11.98 4.12 13.60
C GLU A 262 -11.25 4.60 12.34
N PHE A 263 -10.18 5.36 12.54
CA PHE A 263 -9.41 5.94 11.44
C PHE A 263 -7.95 5.57 11.60
N CYS A 264 -7.33 5.03 10.56
CA CYS A 264 -5.94 4.62 10.64
C CYS A 264 -5.17 4.98 9.38
N ILE A 265 -3.87 5.21 9.54
CA ILE A 265 -2.96 5.45 8.42
C ILE A 265 -2.13 4.18 8.20
N GLN A 266 -2.26 3.60 7.02
CA GLN A 266 -1.48 2.44 6.58
C GLN A 266 -0.29 2.90 5.73
N THR A 267 0.87 2.32 6.02
CA THR A 267 2.11 2.44 5.21
C THR A 267 2.50 1.07 4.63
N ALA A 268 3.48 1.00 3.72
CA ALA A 268 3.95 -0.29 3.19
C ALA A 268 4.62 -1.22 4.21
N ALA A 269 4.97 -0.71 5.39
CA ALA A 269 5.46 -1.56 6.49
C ALA A 269 4.35 -2.46 7.08
N GLU A 270 3.08 -2.08 6.86
CA GLU A 270 1.91 -2.67 7.49
C GLU A 270 0.97 -3.27 6.44
N ALA A 271 0.43 -4.44 6.74
CA ALA A 271 -0.74 -4.95 6.04
C ALA A 271 -1.97 -4.84 6.95
N LEU A 272 -3.07 -4.35 6.41
CA LEU A 272 -4.35 -4.22 7.11
C LEU A 272 -5.15 -5.49 6.90
N TYR A 273 -5.46 -6.18 7.99
CA TYR A 273 -6.50 -7.19 8.01
C TYR A 273 -7.85 -6.55 8.33
N LEU A 274 -8.87 -6.88 7.54
CA LEU A 274 -10.23 -6.41 7.68
C LEU A 274 -11.17 -7.62 7.80
N PRO A 275 -11.80 -7.87 8.96
CA PRO A 275 -12.76 -8.95 9.09
C PRO A 275 -14.10 -8.61 8.38
N PRO A 276 -14.92 -9.62 8.07
CA PRO A 276 -16.29 -9.45 7.61
C PRO A 276 -17.09 -8.54 8.55
N GLY A 277 -18.02 -7.79 7.96
CA GLY A 277 -18.90 -6.92 8.74
C GLY A 277 -18.26 -5.58 9.12
N TYR A 278 -17.34 -5.07 8.29
CA TYR A 278 -16.88 -3.70 8.35
C TYR A 278 -17.29 -2.91 7.12
N ILE A 279 -17.83 -1.72 7.39
CA ILE A 279 -18.00 -0.66 6.41
C ILE A 279 -16.67 0.07 6.34
N HIS A 280 -16.16 0.31 5.14
CA HIS A 280 -14.90 1.02 5.01
C HIS A 280 -14.82 1.90 3.77
N ALA A 281 -13.98 2.93 3.87
CA ALA A 281 -13.60 3.81 2.77
C ALA A 281 -12.10 4.10 2.86
N THR A 282 -11.48 4.43 1.73
CA THR A 282 -10.05 4.75 1.69
C THR A 282 -9.77 5.99 0.88
N VAL A 283 -8.87 6.84 1.37
CA VAL A 283 -8.23 7.90 0.58
C VAL A 283 -6.73 7.64 0.52
N THR A 284 -6.16 7.81 -0.67
CA THR A 284 -4.74 7.61 -0.92
C THR A 284 -4.00 8.93 -0.72
N LEU A 285 -3.24 9.02 0.37
CA LEU A 285 -2.46 10.22 0.74
C LEU A 285 -1.17 10.32 -0.07
N ARG A 286 -0.57 9.17 -0.41
CA ARG A 286 0.56 9.06 -1.36
C ARG A 286 0.32 7.88 -2.29
N GLY A 287 0.48 8.14 -3.58
CA GLY A 287 0.14 7.18 -4.63
C GLY A 287 1.01 5.93 -4.65
N GLY A 288 0.46 4.84 -5.18
CA GLY A 288 1.18 3.58 -5.36
C GLY A 288 0.24 2.40 -5.62
N LEU A 289 0.72 1.20 -5.33
CA LEU A 289 0.02 -0.06 -5.55
C LEU A 289 -0.57 -0.57 -4.24
N THR A 290 -1.74 -1.19 -4.32
CA THR A 290 -2.48 -1.78 -3.20
C THR A 290 -2.83 -3.22 -3.53
N PRO A 291 -1.86 -4.14 -3.38
CA PRO A 291 -2.13 -5.57 -3.42
C PRO A 291 -3.07 -5.98 -2.28
N GLY A 292 -3.98 -6.90 -2.57
CA GLY A 292 -4.86 -7.48 -1.58
C GLY A 292 -5.34 -8.87 -1.93
N ILE A 293 -5.76 -9.59 -0.91
CA ILE A 293 -6.45 -10.88 -1.04
C ILE A 293 -7.79 -10.78 -0.30
N GLN A 294 -8.78 -11.47 -0.85
CA GLN A 294 -10.04 -11.73 -0.17
C GLN A 294 -10.21 -13.23 0.03
N PHE A 295 -10.74 -13.65 1.17
CA PHE A 295 -10.96 -15.06 1.47
C PHE A 295 -12.17 -15.26 2.39
N THR A 296 -12.68 -16.49 2.42
CA THR A 296 -13.74 -16.95 3.32
C THR A 296 -13.24 -18.09 4.17
N ASN A 297 -13.98 -18.38 5.24
CA ASN A 297 -13.80 -19.64 5.96
C ASN A 297 -14.39 -20.76 5.10
N ALA A 298 -13.70 -21.90 5.10
CA ALA A 298 -14.15 -23.16 4.50
C ALA A 298 -15.31 -23.77 5.30
#